data_AF-A0A925E484-F1
#
_entry.id   AF-A0A925E484-F1
#
_cell.length_a   1.000
_cell.length_b   1.000
_cell.length_c   1.000
_cell.angle_alpha   90.00
_cell.angle_beta   90.00
_cell.angle_gamma   90.00
#
_symmetry.space_group_name_H-M   'P 1'
#
loop_
_entity.id
_entity.type
_entity.pdbx_description
1 polymer ?
#
loop_
_entity_poly.entity_id
_entity_poly.type
_entity_poly.pdbx_seq_one_letter_code
_entity_poly.pdbx_strand_id
1 'polypeptide(L)'
;LTYLLFEAQEEESYIRSVKQEVEELFGTINLSHLYFAKKTLRKILRVINKHSRYSGEKQTDIELRIFFCHQLQDSGIPFRRNTALSNLYDGQLKKINNVLVTLHEDLQHDYTREISKLQEEKDTGKTTWTLFRGKKKN
;
A
#
# COMPACT_ATOMS: atom_id res chain seq x y z
N LEU A 1 20.77 -21.66 12.48
CA LEU A 1 20.09 -21.39 11.20
C LEU A 1 18.59 -21.74 11.24
N THR A 2 18.15 -22.71 12.07
CA THR A 2 16.74 -23.12 12.22
C THR A 2 15.83 -22.05 12.82
N TYR A 3 16.35 -21.24 13.75
CA TYR A 3 15.57 -20.21 14.46
C TYR A 3 15.11 -19.07 13.53
N LEU A 4 16.02 -18.54 12.68
CA LEU A 4 15.71 -17.46 11.73
C LEU A 4 14.70 -17.90 10.66
N LEU A 5 14.79 -19.16 10.19
CA LEU A 5 13.86 -19.70 9.21
C LEU A 5 12.45 -19.89 9.81
N PHE A 6 12.38 -20.32 11.08
CA PHE A 6 11.11 -20.49 11.78
C PHE A 6 10.42 -19.14 12.06
N GLU A 7 11.17 -18.14 12.55
CA GLU A 7 10.64 -16.79 12.74
C GLU A 7 10.16 -16.15 11.43
N ALA A 8 10.92 -16.32 10.33
CA ALA A 8 10.50 -15.85 9.02
C ALA A 8 9.21 -16.53 8.54
N GLN A 9 9.07 -17.84 8.77
CA GLN A 9 7.87 -18.58 8.40
C GLN A 9 6.64 -18.14 9.20
N GLU A 10 6.80 -17.87 10.49
CA GLU A 10 5.74 -17.32 11.35
C GLU A 10 5.34 -15.91 10.90
N GLU A 11 6.30 -15.03 10.59
CA GLU A 11 6.02 -13.68 10.10
C GLU A 11 5.29 -13.69 8.75
N GLU A 12 5.70 -14.53 7.80
CA GLU A 12 4.96 -14.68 6.55
C GLU A 12 3.53 -15.19 6.77
N SER A 13 3.35 -16.16 7.68
CA SER A 13 2.03 -16.68 8.03
C SER A 13 1.16 -15.58 8.65
N TYR A 14 1.75 -14.76 9.51
CA TYR A 14 1.11 -13.60 10.10
C TYR A 14 0.68 -12.59 9.02
N ILE A 15 1.58 -12.20 8.12
CA ILE A 15 1.27 -11.29 7.01
C ILE A 15 0.11 -11.85 6.17
N ARG A 16 0.13 -13.14 5.82
CA ARG A 16 -0.94 -13.81 5.07
C ARG A 16 -2.29 -13.69 5.77
N SER A 17 -2.34 -13.95 7.08
CA SER A 17 -3.58 -13.82 7.86
C SER A 17 -4.13 -12.39 7.86
N VAL A 18 -3.26 -11.39 7.96
CA VAL A 18 -3.67 -9.97 7.92
C VAL A 18 -4.14 -9.57 6.52
N LYS A 19 -3.48 -10.06 5.45
CA LYS A 19 -3.91 -9.83 4.07
C LYS A 19 -5.31 -10.40 3.84
N GLN A 20 -5.61 -11.58 4.37
CA GLN A 20 -6.97 -12.16 4.32
C GLN A 20 -8.00 -11.29 5.06
N GLU A 21 -7.71 -10.84 6.28
CA GLU A 21 -8.61 -9.93 7.01
C GLU A 21 -8.86 -8.63 6.22
N VAL A 22 -7.81 -8.08 5.60
CA VAL A 22 -7.93 -6.89 4.75
C VAL A 22 -8.81 -7.17 3.53
N GLU A 23 -8.64 -8.31 2.86
CA GLU A 23 -9.46 -8.72 1.71
C GLU A 23 -10.94 -8.86 2.08
N GLU A 24 -11.24 -9.54 3.20
CA GLU A 24 -12.61 -9.66 3.72
C GLU A 24 -13.23 -8.28 3.99
N LEU A 25 -12.47 -7.36 4.58
CA LEU A 25 -12.93 -5.99 4.80
C LEU A 25 -13.15 -5.21 3.49
N PHE A 26 -12.31 -5.42 2.47
CA PHE A 26 -12.52 -4.85 1.13
C PHE A 26 -13.83 -5.37 0.51
N GLY A 27 -14.15 -6.65 0.70
CA GLY A 27 -15.43 -7.25 0.26
C GLY A 27 -16.67 -6.58 0.88
N THR A 28 -16.53 -5.93 2.03
CA THR A 28 -17.63 -5.18 2.68
C THR A 28 -17.79 -3.74 2.17
N ILE A 29 -16.95 -3.28 1.23
CA ILE A 29 -17.02 -1.91 0.75
C ILE A 29 -18.29 -1.69 -0.07
N ASN A 30 -19.05 -0.67 0.34
CA ASN A 30 -20.14 -0.15 -0.47
C ASN A 30 -19.58 0.69 -1.64
N LEU A 31 -19.75 0.19 -2.87
CA LEU A 31 -19.30 0.84 -4.10
C LEU A 31 -20.27 1.94 -4.58
N SER A 32 -21.54 1.90 -4.16
CA SER A 32 -22.58 2.83 -4.59
C SER A 32 -22.37 4.25 -4.07
N HIS A 33 -21.72 4.41 -2.91
CA HIS A 33 -21.56 5.71 -2.29
C HIS A 33 -20.14 5.92 -1.71
N LEU A 34 -19.39 6.84 -2.31
CA LEU A 34 -17.98 7.10 -1.99
C LEU A 34 -17.72 7.48 -0.52
N TYR A 35 -18.69 8.08 0.17
CA TYR A 35 -18.59 8.32 1.61
C TYR A 35 -18.44 7.01 2.42
N PHE A 36 -19.22 5.98 2.09
CA PHE A 36 -19.15 4.69 2.78
C PHE A 36 -17.88 3.94 2.39
N ALA A 37 -17.49 3.99 1.11
CA ALA A 37 -16.17 3.49 0.67
C ALA A 37 -15.04 4.12 1.48
N LYS A 38 -15.03 5.44 1.62
CA LYS A 38 -14.04 6.17 2.44
C LYS A 38 -14.06 5.74 3.90
N LYS A 39 -15.23 5.45 4.46
CA LYS A 39 -15.37 4.98 5.85
C LYS A 39 -14.71 3.62 6.02
N THR A 40 -14.99 2.66 5.14
CA THR A 40 -14.42 1.32 5.20
C THR A 40 -12.92 1.33 4.90
N LEU A 41 -12.45 2.11 3.91
CA LEU A 41 -11.02 2.25 3.63
C LEU A 41 -10.22 2.79 4.83
N ARG A 42 -10.79 3.73 5.60
CA ARG A 42 -10.16 4.17 6.85
C ARG A 42 -10.16 3.10 7.93
N LYS A 43 -11.19 2.23 7.99
CA LYS A 43 -11.23 1.08 8.90
C LYS A 43 -10.10 0.11 8.55
N ILE A 44 -9.95 -0.23 7.27
CA ILE A 44 -8.88 -1.10 6.76
C ILE A 44 -7.50 -0.53 7.13
N LEU A 45 -7.26 0.77 6.89
CA LEU A 45 -5.99 1.39 7.27
C LEU A 45 -5.71 1.36 8.78
N ARG A 46 -6.74 1.38 9.64
CA ARG A 46 -6.54 1.21 11.10
C ARG A 46 -6.10 -0.21 11.45
N VAL A 47 -6.65 -1.21 10.78
CA VAL A 47 -6.24 -2.62 10.92
C VAL A 47 -4.78 -2.76 10.49
N ILE A 48 -4.42 -2.30 9.29
CA ILE A 48 -3.03 -2.35 8.80
C ILE A 48 -2.07 -1.67 9.77
N ASN A 49 -2.38 -0.45 10.24
CA ASN A 49 -1.49 0.25 11.18
C ASN A 49 -1.36 -0.49 12.53
N LYS A 50 -2.41 -1.17 12.99
CA LYS A 50 -2.37 -1.99 14.21
C LYS A 50 -1.44 -3.18 14.03
N HIS A 51 -1.60 -3.93 12.94
CA HIS A 51 -0.78 -5.11 12.66
C HIS A 51 0.67 -4.78 12.35
N SER A 52 0.92 -3.71 11.57
CA SER A 52 2.28 -3.19 11.35
C SER A 52 2.96 -2.83 12.68
N ARG A 53 2.24 -2.21 13.62
CA ARG A 53 2.81 -1.87 14.94
C ARG A 53 3.07 -3.11 15.80
N TYR A 54 2.27 -4.16 15.66
CA TYR A 54 2.41 -5.40 16.44
C TYR A 54 3.56 -6.28 15.95
N SER A 55 3.72 -6.40 14.63
CA SER A 55 4.88 -7.07 14.04
C SER A 55 6.17 -6.31 14.39
N GLY A 56 6.16 -4.98 14.30
CA GLY A 56 7.36 -4.17 14.53
C GLY A 56 8.34 -4.20 13.35
N GLU A 57 8.11 -5.07 12.36
CA GLU A 57 8.93 -5.17 11.16
C GLU A 57 8.53 -4.16 10.08
N LYS A 58 9.54 -3.52 9.50
CA LYS A 58 9.35 -2.52 8.44
C LYS A 58 8.89 -3.14 7.13
N GLN A 59 9.34 -4.37 6.84
CA GLN A 59 8.91 -5.14 5.68
C GLN A 59 7.40 -5.38 5.74
N THR A 60 6.90 -5.81 6.89
CA THR A 60 5.47 -6.04 7.13
C THR A 60 4.63 -4.78 6.92
N ASP A 61 5.10 -3.60 7.36
CA ASP A 61 4.40 -2.35 7.06
C ASP A 61 4.31 -2.08 5.55
N ILE A 62 5.42 -2.25 4.82
CA ILE A 62 5.47 -2.03 3.37
C ILE A 62 4.55 -3.01 2.65
N GLU A 63 4.65 -4.30 2.94
CA GLU A 63 3.85 -5.35 2.30
C GLU A 63 2.35 -5.12 2.46
N LEU A 64 1.90 -4.82 3.69
CA LEU A 64 0.48 -4.60 3.96
C LEU A 64 -0.03 -3.33 3.29
N ARG A 65 0.79 -2.27 3.19
CA ARG A 65 0.42 -1.03 2.49
C ARG A 65 0.41 -1.21 0.97
N ILE A 66 1.35 -1.97 0.40
CA ILE A 66 1.36 -2.33 -1.02
C ILE A 66 0.09 -3.13 -1.35
N PHE A 67 -0.23 -4.14 -0.54
CA PHE A 67 -1.45 -4.94 -0.69
C PHE A 67 -2.72 -4.07 -0.64
N PHE A 68 -2.81 -3.13 0.30
CA PHE A 68 -3.91 -2.17 0.35
C PHE A 68 -4.05 -1.34 -0.94
N CYS A 69 -2.94 -0.87 -1.50
CA CYS A 69 -2.95 -0.07 -2.73
C CYS A 69 -3.47 -0.89 -3.91
N HIS A 70 -3.00 -2.14 -4.07
CA HIS A 70 -3.50 -3.06 -5.09
C HIS A 70 -5.00 -3.32 -4.93
N GLN A 71 -5.44 -3.72 -3.73
CA GLN A 71 -6.86 -3.95 -3.46
C GLN A 71 -7.74 -2.72 -3.75
N LEU A 72 -7.24 -1.51 -3.49
CA LEU A 72 -7.98 -0.29 -3.82
C LEU A 72 -8.05 -0.03 -5.34
N GLN A 73 -7.00 -0.33 -6.10
CA GLN A 73 -7.04 -0.27 -7.56
C GLN A 73 -8.02 -1.29 -8.13
N ASP A 74 -7.98 -2.52 -7.62
CA ASP A 74 -8.78 -3.64 -8.10
C ASP A 74 -10.25 -3.56 -7.65
N SER A 75 -10.55 -2.75 -6.62
CA SER A 75 -11.91 -2.60 -6.08
C SER A 75 -12.94 -1.98 -7.02
N GLY A 76 -12.51 -1.39 -8.15
CA GLY A 76 -13.38 -0.65 -9.07
C GLY A 76 -13.92 0.69 -8.54
N ILE A 77 -13.52 1.10 -7.33
CA ILE A 77 -13.90 2.39 -6.76
C ILE A 77 -13.25 3.51 -7.60
N PRO A 78 -13.99 4.52 -8.09
CA PRO A 78 -13.41 5.64 -8.85
C PRO A 78 -12.69 6.65 -7.92
N PHE A 79 -11.75 6.16 -7.11
CA PHE A 79 -11.13 6.90 -6.02
C PHE A 79 -10.24 8.06 -6.50
N ARG A 80 -9.70 7.96 -7.73
CA ARG A 80 -8.88 9.00 -8.37
C ARG A 80 -9.64 10.30 -8.63
N ARG A 81 -10.94 10.22 -8.93
CA ARG A 81 -11.79 11.40 -9.18
C ARG A 81 -12.18 12.14 -7.89
N ASN A 82 -12.02 11.48 -6.74
CA ASN A 82 -12.33 12.05 -5.44
C ASN A 82 -11.03 12.48 -4.74
N THR A 83 -10.84 13.79 -4.57
CA THR A 83 -9.63 14.37 -3.95
C THR A 83 -9.28 13.71 -2.62
N ALA A 84 -10.28 13.43 -1.77
CA ALA A 84 -10.02 12.88 -0.46
C ALA A 84 -9.57 11.41 -0.49
N LEU A 85 -10.05 10.61 -1.45
CA LEU A 85 -9.61 9.23 -1.63
C LEU A 85 -8.28 9.15 -2.38
N SER A 86 -8.06 10.03 -3.38
CA SER A 86 -6.76 10.18 -4.02
C SER A 86 -5.68 10.53 -2.99
N ASN A 87 -5.94 11.53 -2.14
CA ASN A 87 -5.00 11.92 -1.07
C ASN A 87 -4.75 10.77 -0.07
N LEU A 88 -5.76 9.93 0.19
CA LEU A 88 -5.61 8.76 1.06
C LEU A 88 -4.65 7.74 0.46
N TYR A 89 -4.80 7.44 -0.84
CA TYR A 89 -3.90 6.55 -1.58
C TYR A 89 -2.49 7.12 -1.69
N ASP A 90 -2.38 8.40 -2.06
CA ASP A 90 -1.09 9.10 -2.19
C ASP A 90 -0.36 9.18 -0.85
N GLY A 91 -1.11 9.33 0.24
CA GLY A 91 -0.59 9.24 1.60
C GLY A 91 -0.01 7.86 1.93
N GLN A 92 -0.60 6.76 1.43
CA GLN A 92 -0.02 5.42 1.61
C GLN A 92 1.27 5.27 0.81
N LEU A 93 1.28 5.68 -0.46
CA LEU A 93 2.50 5.65 -1.27
C LEU A 93 3.62 6.48 -0.65
N LYS A 94 3.32 7.64 -0.08
CA LYS A 94 4.32 8.45 0.63
C LYS A 94 4.89 7.71 1.83
N LYS A 95 4.05 7.03 2.62
CA LYS A 95 4.50 6.22 3.75
C LYS A 95 5.37 5.05 3.30
N ILE A 96 4.95 4.32 2.26
CA ILE A 96 5.73 3.21 1.69
C ILE A 96 7.13 3.72 1.29
N ASN A 97 7.20 4.81 0.52
CA ASN A 97 8.50 5.38 0.11
C ASN A 97 9.36 5.83 1.30
N ASN A 98 8.75 6.40 2.34
CA ASN A 98 9.49 6.81 3.55
C ASN A 98 10.08 5.61 4.29
N VAL A 99 9.33 4.50 4.41
CA VAL A 99 9.83 3.29 5.08
C VAL A 99 10.87 2.58 4.20
N LEU A 100 10.67 2.56 2.89
CA LEU A 100 11.54 1.93 1.90
C LEU A 100 12.99 2.42 2.03
N VAL A 101 13.20 3.74 2.08
CA VAL A 101 14.54 4.35 2.22
C VAL A 101 15.27 3.91 3.50
N THR A 102 14.56 3.37 4.48
CA THR A 102 15.13 2.89 5.75
C THR A 102 15.39 1.38 5.79
N LEU A 103 15.08 0.65 4.71
CA LEU A 103 15.41 -0.77 4.55
C LEU A 103 16.83 -0.96 4.00
N HIS A 104 17.32 -2.20 4.00
CA HIS A 104 18.54 -2.59 3.30
C HIS A 104 18.41 -2.42 1.78
N GLU A 105 19.53 -2.13 1.10
CA GLU A 105 19.59 -1.86 -0.35
C GLU A 105 18.99 -2.98 -1.21
N ASP A 106 19.29 -4.24 -0.89
CA ASP A 106 18.71 -5.40 -1.60
C ASP A 106 17.17 -5.39 -1.56
N LEU A 107 16.60 -5.18 -0.37
CA LEU A 107 15.16 -5.07 -0.18
C LEU A 107 14.58 -3.83 -0.85
N GLN A 108 15.32 -2.72 -0.87
CA GLN A 108 14.89 -1.51 -1.57
C GLN A 108 14.68 -1.79 -3.06
N HIS A 109 15.60 -2.51 -3.69
CA HIS A 109 15.50 -2.86 -5.10
C HIS A 109 14.27 -3.72 -5.41
N ASP A 110 13.98 -4.71 -4.55
CA ASP A 110 12.83 -5.59 -4.73
C ASP A 110 11.50 -4.83 -4.64
N TYR A 111 11.31 -4.07 -3.57
CA TYR A 111 10.07 -3.31 -3.37
C TYR A 111 9.90 -2.14 -4.34
N THR A 112 10.98 -1.52 -4.81
CA THR A 112 10.90 -0.43 -5.79
C THR A 112 10.15 -0.88 -7.04
N ARG A 113 10.38 -2.10 -7.52
CA ARG A 113 9.70 -2.66 -8.69
C ARG A 113 8.19 -2.76 -8.52
N GLU A 114 7.72 -3.17 -7.35
CA GLU A 114 6.29 -3.26 -7.06
C GLU A 114 5.65 -1.88 -6.95
N ILE A 115 6.34 -0.95 -6.28
CA ILE A 115 5.85 0.42 -6.08
C ILE A 115 5.77 1.17 -7.42
N SER A 116 6.71 0.94 -8.34
CA SER A 116 6.68 1.56 -9.68
C SER A 116 5.41 1.18 -10.45
N LYS A 117 4.97 -0.09 -10.40
CA LYS A 117 3.71 -0.52 -11.02
C LYS A 117 2.50 0.24 -10.47
N LEU A 118 2.46 0.45 -9.15
CA LEU A 118 1.41 1.22 -8.46
C LEU A 118 1.39 2.71 -8.83
N GLN A 119 2.51 3.23 -9.33
CA GLN A 119 2.67 4.62 -9.75
C GLN A 119 2.39 4.83 -11.24
N GLU A 120 2.80 3.91 -12.12
CA GLU A 120 2.56 3.99 -13.57
C GLU A 120 1.07 3.98 -13.91
N GLU A 121 0.28 3.22 -13.15
CA GLU A 121 -1.18 3.17 -13.32
C GLU A 121 -1.90 4.45 -12.85
N LYS A 122 -1.19 5.42 -12.26
CA LYS A 122 -1.72 6.78 -12.05
C LYS A 122 -1.83 7.57 -13.35
N ASP A 123 -1.00 7.26 -14.34
CA ASP A 123 -0.84 8.08 -15.54
C ASP A 123 -1.75 7.65 -16.70
N THR A 124 -2.29 6.43 -16.68
CA THR A 124 -3.29 5.95 -17.66
C THR A 124 -4.64 6.68 -17.57
N GLY A 125 -4.91 7.39 -16.47
CA GLY A 125 -6.07 8.30 -16.32
C GLY A 125 -5.80 9.76 -16.71
N LYS A 126 -4.58 10.09 -17.15
CA LYS A 126 -4.17 11.44 -17.56
C LYS A 126 -3.67 11.41 -19.00
N THR A 127 -4.58 11.49 -19.97
CA THR A 127 -4.18 12.09 -21.25
C THR A 127 -3.87 13.56 -20.98
N THR A 128 -2.60 13.91 -21.20
CA THR A 128 -1.98 15.24 -21.33
C THR A 128 -1.16 15.81 -20.15
N TRP A 129 0.14 16.04 -20.47
CA TRP A 129 1.21 16.85 -19.85
C TRP A 129 1.70 16.44 -18.44
N THR A 130 2.97 16.13 -18.13
CA THR A 130 4.27 16.29 -18.78
C THR A 130 5.34 15.55 -17.96
N LEU A 131 6.23 14.85 -18.68
CA LEU A 131 7.70 14.92 -18.55
C LEU A 131 8.37 14.49 -17.23
N PHE A 132 8.90 13.27 -17.24
CA PHE A 132 10.19 12.93 -16.65
C PHE A 132 11.26 13.99 -16.97
N ARG A 133 11.71 14.74 -15.97
CA ARG A 133 13.05 15.37 -15.86
C ARG A 133 13.07 16.06 -14.48
N GLY A 134 13.80 15.57 -13.48
CA GLY A 134 15.25 15.60 -13.45
C GLY A 134 15.71 16.79 -12.59
N LYS A 135 16.41 16.49 -11.49
CA LYS A 135 17.09 17.41 -10.57
C LYS A 135 17.57 18.73 -11.21
N LYS A 136 17.40 19.85 -10.49
CA LYS A 136 18.53 20.76 -10.22
C LYS A 136 18.33 21.46 -8.87
N LYS A 137 19.31 21.26 -8.00
CA LYS A 137 19.60 22.08 -6.81
C LYS A 137 19.81 23.52 -7.25
N ASN A 138 19.36 24.47 -6.45
CA ASN A 138 20.07 25.72 -6.18
C ASN A 138 19.92 26.01 -4.69
#